data_AF-A0A5B8CUA6-F1
#
_entry.id   AF-A0A5B8CUA6-F1
#
_cell.length_a   1.000
_cell.length_b   1.000
_cell.length_c   1.000
_cell.angle_alpha   90.00
_cell.angle_beta   90.00
_cell.angle_gamma   90.00
#
_symmetry.space_group_name_H-M   'P 1'
#
loop_
_entity.id
_entity.type
_entity.pdbx_description
1 polymer ?
#
loop_
_entity_poly.entity_id
_entity_poly.type
_entity_poly.pdbx_seq_one_letter_code
_entity_poly.pdbx_strand_id
1 'polypeptide(L)' 'MINRLQSLMSEVQNAARVSPGQVPTIEARQLLGDAGVLAIMHAGETYQLTRTKQNKLLLTKSQVLAAPPQAKQDE' A
#
# COMPACT_ATOMS: atom_id res chain seq x y z
N MET A 1 -18.24 -21.93 -43.20
CA MET A 1 -17.00 -22.30 -42.46
C MET A 1 -16.12 -21.05 -42.34
N ILE A 2 -16.29 -20.26 -41.27
CA ILE A 2 -15.46 -19.06 -40.96
C ILE A 2 -15.16 -19.00 -39.46
N ASN A 3 -14.58 -20.07 -38.93
CA ASN A 3 -14.07 -20.09 -37.56
C ASN A 3 -12.57 -19.83 -37.60
N ARG A 4 -12.13 -18.61 -37.28
CA ARG A 4 -10.82 -18.38 -36.65
C ARG A 4 -10.53 -16.93 -36.27
N LEU A 5 -11.27 -15.96 -36.78
CA LEU A 5 -10.99 -14.55 -36.47
C LEU A 5 -11.75 -14.00 -35.26
N GLN A 6 -12.78 -14.69 -34.77
CA GLN A 6 -13.49 -14.30 -33.55
C GLN A 6 -12.79 -14.77 -32.25
N SER A 7 -11.84 -15.71 -32.33
CA SER A 7 -11.17 -16.27 -31.14
C SER A 7 -10.00 -15.43 -30.63
N LEU A 8 -9.48 -14.48 -31.41
CA LEU A 8 -8.33 -13.66 -30.99
C LEU A 8 -8.76 -12.40 -30.20
N MET A 9 -10.04 -12.04 -30.26
CA MET A 9 -10.59 -10.85 -29.58
C MET A 9 -11.03 -11.12 -28.12
N SER A 10 -11.03 -12.39 -27.69
CA SER A 10 -11.38 -12.77 -26.31
C SER A 10 -10.19 -12.82 -25.35
N GLU A 11 -8.94 -12.76 -25.84
CA GLU A 11 -7.76 -12.94 -25.00
C GLU A 11 -7.19 -11.61 -24.44
N VAL A 12 -7.59 -10.46 -25.00
CA VAL A 12 -7.12 -9.13 -24.53
C VAL A 12 -8.07 -8.51 -23.47
N GLN A 13 -8.98 -9.30 -22.90
CA GLN A 13 -9.90 -8.84 -21.85
C GLN A 13 -9.55 -9.35 -20.45
N ASN A 14 -8.33 -9.87 -20.26
CA ASN A 14 -7.75 -10.12 -18.94
C ASN A 14 -6.85 -8.97 -18.46
N ALA A 15 -7.13 -7.74 -18.89
CA ALA A 15 -6.74 -6.58 -18.10
C ALA A 15 -7.70 -6.56 -16.91
N ALA A 16 -7.21 -6.99 -15.75
CA ALA A 16 -7.89 -7.05 -14.48
C ALA A 16 -9.04 -6.05 -14.41
N ARG A 17 -10.27 -6.56 -14.48
CA ARG A 17 -11.48 -5.82 -14.15
C ARG A 17 -11.40 -5.44 -12.66
N VAL A 18 -10.65 -4.40 -12.34
CA VAL A 18 -10.85 -3.65 -11.11
C VAL A 18 -12.19 -2.96 -11.27
N SER A 19 -13.21 -3.65 -10.77
CA SER A 19 -14.57 -3.12 -10.70
C SER A 19 -14.51 -1.72 -10.06
N PRO A 20 -15.08 -0.68 -10.70
CA PRO A 20 -15.16 0.65 -10.11
C PRO A 20 -16.02 0.56 -8.85
N GLY A 21 -15.37 0.44 -7.69
CA GLY A 21 -16.02 0.17 -6.41
C GLY A 21 -15.24 -0.74 -5.48
N GLN A 22 -14.22 -1.46 -5.98
CA GLN A 22 -13.37 -2.29 -5.12
C GLN A 22 -12.11 -1.53 -4.74
N VAL A 23 -12.07 -1.05 -3.49
CA VAL A 23 -10.85 -0.47 -2.92
C VAL A 23 -9.80 -1.57 -2.81
N PRO A 24 -8.55 -1.34 -3.27
CA PRO A 24 -7.47 -2.31 -3.10
C PRO A 24 -7.31 -2.63 -1.62
N THR A 25 -7.41 -3.92 -1.31
CA THR A 25 -7.31 -4.43 0.06
C THR A 25 -5.92 -4.98 0.30
N ILE A 26 -5.30 -4.61 1.42
CA ILE A 26 -3.99 -5.08 1.84
C ILE A 26 -4.05 -5.55 3.29
N GLU A 27 -3.32 -6.62 3.60
CA GLU A 27 -3.19 -7.12 4.97
C GLU A 27 -2.41 -6.12 5.85
N ALA A 28 -2.96 -5.80 7.02
CA ALA A 28 -2.33 -4.84 7.94
C ALA A 28 -0.90 -5.22 8.34
N ARG A 29 -0.61 -6.53 8.39
CA ARG A 29 0.73 -7.06 8.69
C ARG A 29 1.73 -6.75 7.58
N GLN A 30 1.28 -6.82 6.32
CA GLN A 30 2.12 -6.47 5.17
C GLN A 30 2.32 -4.96 5.08
N LEU A 31 1.29 -4.18 5.45
CA LEU A 31 1.37 -2.73 5.44
C LEU A 31 2.28 -2.17 6.55
N LEU A 32 2.24 -2.74 7.76
CA LEU A 32 3.01 -2.27 8.91
C LEU A 32 4.38 -2.92 9.06
N GLY A 33 4.62 -4.06 8.40
CA GLY A 33 5.80 -4.89 8.58
C GLY A 33 5.95 -5.41 10.01
N ASP A 34 7.16 -5.88 10.33
CA ASP A 34 7.51 -6.41 11.65
C ASP A 34 7.53 -5.33 12.75
N ALA A 35 7.75 -4.07 12.37
CA ALA A 35 7.79 -2.95 13.31
C ALA A 35 6.40 -2.58 13.88
N GLY A 36 5.31 -3.00 13.22
CA GLY A 36 3.95 -2.67 13.66
C GLY A 36 3.60 -1.17 13.52
N VAL A 37 4.41 -0.41 12.79
CA VAL A 37 4.28 1.02 12.55
C VAL A 37 4.77 1.37 11.15
N LEU A 38 4.02 2.25 10.46
CA LEU A 38 4.34 2.75 9.12
C LEU A 38 4.22 4.28 9.11
N ALA A 39 5.20 4.96 8.52
CA ALA A 39 5.09 6.37 8.20
C ALA A 39 4.50 6.55 6.79
N ILE A 40 3.50 7.42 6.68
CA ILE A 40 2.80 7.77 5.45
C ILE A 40 2.99 9.26 5.22
N MET A 41 3.65 9.62 4.12
CA MET A 41 3.78 11.01 3.71
C MET A 41 2.62 11.39 2.80
N HIS A 42 1.88 12.45 3.13
CA HIS A 42 0.76 12.92 2.34
C HIS A 42 0.63 14.43 2.44
N ALA A 43 0.59 15.12 1.28
CA ALA A 43 0.47 16.58 1.18
C ALA A 43 1.52 17.36 1.99
N GLY A 44 2.77 16.87 2.05
CA GLY A 44 3.87 17.48 2.81
C GLY A 44 3.83 17.21 4.32
N GLU A 45 2.80 16.52 4.80
CA GLU A 45 2.65 16.11 6.19
C GLU A 45 3.05 14.65 6.36
N THR A 46 3.51 14.30 7.56
CA THR A 46 3.78 12.91 7.92
C THR A 46 2.68 12.38 8.83
N TYR A 47 2.17 11.21 8.50
CA TYR A 47 1.21 10.46 9.29
C TYR A 47 1.87 9.16 9.73
N GLN A 48 1.49 8.69 10.90
CA GLN A 48 1.95 7.43 11.46
C GLN A 48 0.73 6.52 11.57
N LEU A 49 0.80 5.38 10.89
CA LEU A 49 -0.13 4.30 11.03
C LEU A 49 0.47 3.27 11.99
N THR A 50 -0.24 2.93 13.05
CA THR A 50 0.24 1.95 14.05
C THR A 50 -0.87 1.00 14.47
N ARG A 51 -0.49 -0.17 14.96
CA ARG A 51 -1.42 -1.13 15.56
C ARG A 51 -1.54 -0.90 17.07
N THR A 52 -2.76 -0.73 17.54
CA THR A 52 -3.07 -0.61 18.97
C THR A 52 -3.05 -1.98 19.66
N LYS A 53 -2.98 -1.99 21.00
CA LYS A 53 -3.06 -3.22 21.81
C LYS A 53 -4.36 -4.02 21.59
N GLN A 54 -5.42 -3.36 21.15
CA GLN A 54 -6.72 -3.96 20.81
C GLN A 54 -6.78 -4.46 19.36
N ASN A 55 -5.62 -4.58 18.69
CA ASN A 55 -5.51 -5.07 17.33
C ASN A 55 -6.10 -4.15 16.24
N LYS A 56 -6.48 -2.92 16.60
CA LYS A 56 -7.01 -1.90 15.67
C LYS A 56 -5.90 -1.05 15.08
N LEU A 57 -6.12 -0.50 13.89
CA LEU A 57 -5.24 0.48 13.28
C LEU A 57 -5.57 1.88 13.78
N LEU A 58 -4.53 2.66 14.10
CA LEU A 58 -4.63 4.06 14.49
C LEU A 58 -3.75 4.87 13.56
N LEU A 59 -4.34 5.91 12.95
CA LEU A 59 -3.63 6.88 12.13
C LEU A 59 -3.51 8.19 12.92
N THR A 60 -2.28 8.63 13.18
CA THR A 60 -1.99 9.89 13.85
C THR A 60 -1.14 10.77 12.95
N LYS A 61 -1.44 12.06 12.87
CA LYS A 61 -0.53 13.03 12.25
C LYS A 61 0.71 13.15 13.13
N SER A 62 1.88 12.78 12.60
CA SER A 62 3.16 12.89 13.29
C SER A 62 3.92 14.06 12.70
N GLN A 63 4.07 15.13 13.48
CA GLN A 63 4.88 16.31 13.14
C GLN A 63 6.39 16.07 13.28
N VAL A 64 6.81 14.80 13.35
CA VAL A 64 8.21 14.43 13.50
C VAL A 64 8.87 14.62 12.14
N LEU A 65 9.55 15.75 12.02
CA LEU A 65 10.60 16.04 11.06
C LEU A 65 11.37 14.74 10.80
N ALA A 66 11.29 14.24 9.56
CA ALA A 66 12.03 13.07 9.12
C ALA A 66 13.54 13.33 9.24
N ALA A 67 14.09 13.10 10.43
CA ALA A 67 15.49 12.83 10.61
C ALA A 67 15.62 11.30 10.63
N PRO A 68 16.09 10.65 9.57
CA PRO A 68 16.64 9.31 9.74
C PRO A 68 17.71 9.40 10.85
N PRO A 69 17.83 8.42 11.75
CA PRO A 69 19.06 8.27 12.50
C PRO A 69 20.14 8.06 11.44
N GLN A 70 20.88 9.13 11.10
CA GLN A 70 22.15 8.99 10.42
C GLN A 70 23.01 8.16 11.37
N ALA A 71 23.11 6.87 11.06
CA ALA A 71 24.12 6.01 11.63
C ALA A 71 25.45 6.71 11.34
N LYS A 72 26.08 7.23 12.40
CA LYS A 72 27.47 7.61 12.37
C LYS A 72 28.25 6.36 11.97
N GLN A 73 28.67 6.28 10.72
CA GLN A 73 29.83 5.49 10.34
C GLN A 73 31.03 6.30 10.84
N ASP A 74 31.51 5.94 12.03
CA ASP A 74 32.87 6.20 12.46
C ASP A 74 33.81 5.43 11.51
N GLU A 75 34.71 6.15 10.85
CA GLU A 75 35.99 5.64 10.33
C GLU A 75 37.12 6.47 10.95
#